data_AF-A0A3M0DBD8-F1
#
_entry.id   AF-A0A3M0DBD8-F1
#
_cell.length_a   1.000
_cell.length_b   1.000
_cell.length_c   1.000
_cell.angle_alpha   90.00
_cell.angle_beta   90.00
_cell.angle_gamma   90.00
#
_symmetry.space_group_name_H-M   'P 1'
#
loop_
_entity.id
_entity.type
_entity.pdbx_description
1 polymer ?
#
loop_
_entity_poly.entity_id
_entity_poly.type
_entity_poly.pdbx_seq_one_letter_code
_entity_poly.pdbx_strand_id
1 'polypeptide(L)'
;MSDTDQEELERVIAENPETVARFVDHLDAVNELLDVVELGGDALDDEMVASLAGTATTLAEAGDGLATDETVRLADTVGENADDLNDALESLLALQRSGTLADLVAVADVVALGADAMDDEMVSSLAATGSSLGEVADEASDPDTVRGMRTLLRAMGHAGDSDVDYAPVGAVGLLRALRDPEVKHGMAFLVGLARGIGREIDETA
;
A
#
# COMPACT_ATOMS: atom_id res chain seq x y z
N MET A 1 -34.81 -43.87 -52.47
CA MET A 1 -33.45 -44.40 -52.67
C MET A 1 -33.39 -44.96 -54.08
N SER A 2 -32.39 -44.53 -54.84
CA SER A 2 -32.06 -45.14 -56.13
C SER A 2 -31.40 -46.50 -55.89
N ASP A 3 -31.49 -47.44 -56.82
CA ASP A 3 -30.77 -48.72 -56.72
C ASP A 3 -29.25 -48.52 -56.51
N THR A 4 -28.69 -47.46 -57.09
CA THR A 4 -27.28 -47.07 -56.92
C THR A 4 -26.92 -46.66 -55.48
N ASP A 5 -27.83 -46.00 -54.76
CA ASP A 5 -27.58 -45.59 -53.37
C ASP A 5 -27.56 -46.80 -52.43
N GLN A 6 -28.36 -47.82 -52.75
CA GLN A 6 -28.44 -49.06 -51.98
C GLN A 6 -27.19 -49.92 -52.21
N GLU A 7 -26.72 -50.04 -53.46
CA GLU A 7 -25.47 -50.74 -53.78
C GLU A 7 -24.24 -50.08 -53.13
N GLU A 8 -24.20 -48.74 -53.08
CA GLU A 8 -23.13 -48.00 -52.41
C GLU A 8 -23.16 -48.23 -50.88
N LEU A 9 -24.35 -48.21 -50.28
CA LEU A 9 -24.52 -48.49 -48.86
C LEU A 9 -24.12 -49.94 -48.52
N GLU A 10 -24.54 -50.93 -49.32
CA GLU A 10 -24.15 -52.33 -49.15
C GLU A 10 -22.64 -52.52 -49.21
N ARG A 11 -21.95 -51.82 -50.12
CA ARG A 11 -20.48 -51.81 -50.20
C ARG A 11 -19.84 -51.21 -48.94
N VAL A 12 -20.33 -50.06 -48.47
CA VAL A 12 -19.80 -49.39 -47.27
C VAL A 12 -20.01 -50.25 -46.01
N ILE A 13 -21.15 -50.94 -45.92
CA ILE A 13 -21.45 -51.89 -44.83
C ILE A 13 -20.51 -53.10 -44.90
N ALA A 14 -20.29 -53.66 -46.10
CA ALA A 14 -19.39 -54.81 -46.28
C ALA A 14 -17.93 -54.47 -45.95
N GLU A 15 -17.51 -53.22 -46.17
CA GLU A 15 -16.17 -52.73 -45.84
C GLU A 15 -15.97 -52.48 -44.33
N ASN A 16 -17.04 -52.19 -43.57
CA ASN A 16 -16.96 -51.78 -42.16
C ASN A 16 -18.08 -52.39 -41.27
N PRO A 17 -18.23 -53.72 -41.21
CA PRO A 17 -19.36 -54.35 -40.53
C PRO A 17 -19.39 -54.10 -39.01
N GLU A 18 -18.22 -53.99 -38.36
CA GLU A 18 -18.15 -53.76 -36.91
C GLU A 18 -18.62 -52.36 -36.51
N THR A 19 -18.41 -51.37 -37.37
CA THR A 19 -18.88 -50.00 -37.12
C THR A 19 -20.40 -49.91 -37.27
N VAL A 20 -20.96 -50.62 -38.25
CA VAL A 20 -22.41 -50.69 -38.47
C VAL A 20 -23.08 -51.45 -37.32
N ALA A 21 -22.51 -52.58 -36.87
CA ALA A 21 -23.02 -53.32 -35.71
C ALA A 21 -23.04 -52.45 -34.46
N ARG A 22 -21.96 -51.73 -34.17
CA ARG A 22 -21.90 -50.80 -33.03
C ARG A 22 -22.93 -49.67 -33.13
N PHE A 23 -23.17 -49.15 -34.33
CA PHE A 23 -24.18 -48.12 -34.57
C PHE A 23 -25.60 -48.65 -34.34
N VAL A 24 -25.90 -49.87 -34.82
CA VAL A 24 -27.18 -50.54 -34.57
C VAL A 24 -27.37 -50.80 -33.07
N ASP A 25 -26.34 -51.28 -32.36
CA ASP A 25 -26.40 -51.46 -30.90
C ASP A 25 -26.68 -50.14 -30.16
N HIS A 26 -26.10 -49.03 -30.63
CA HIS A 26 -26.40 -47.71 -30.07
C HIS A 26 -27.84 -47.26 -30.36
N LEU A 27 -28.38 -47.57 -31.54
CA LEU A 27 -29.78 -47.26 -31.87
C LEU A 27 -30.76 -48.11 -31.06
N ASP A 28 -30.44 -49.38 -30.80
CA ASP A 28 -31.27 -50.27 -29.96
C ASP A 28 -31.31 -49.76 -28.52
N ALA A 29 -30.16 -49.38 -27.96
CA ALA A 29 -30.08 -48.76 -26.64
C ALA A 29 -30.86 -47.44 -26.53
N VAL A 30 -30.94 -46.67 -27.63
CA VAL A 30 -31.76 -45.44 -27.67
C VAL A 30 -33.25 -45.77 -27.72
N ASN A 31 -33.67 -46.78 -28.48
CA ASN A 31 -35.08 -47.21 -28.50
C ASN A 31 -35.52 -47.76 -27.14
N GLU A 32 -34.67 -48.52 -26.44
CA GLU A 32 -34.95 -49.00 -25.08
C GLU A 32 -35.11 -47.82 -24.09
N LEU A 33 -34.32 -46.76 -24.27
CA LEU A 33 -34.44 -45.56 -23.44
C LEU A 33 -35.74 -44.78 -23.74
N LEU A 34 -36.17 -44.74 -25.00
CA LEU A 34 -37.45 -44.14 -25.38
C LEU A 34 -38.63 -44.94 -24.81
N ASP A 35 -38.56 -46.28 -24.82
CA ASP A 35 -39.59 -47.14 -24.21
C ASP A 35 -39.68 -46.92 -22.69
N VAL A 36 -38.54 -46.72 -22.01
CA VAL A 36 -38.50 -46.39 -20.57
C VAL A 36 -39.06 -44.99 -20.29
N VAL A 37 -38.81 -44.02 -21.15
CA VAL A 37 -39.38 -42.67 -21.03
C VAL A 37 -40.89 -42.68 -21.28
N GLU A 38 -41.36 -43.47 -22.24
CA GLU A 38 -42.80 -43.66 -22.51
C GLU A 38 -43.48 -44.37 -21.33
N LEU A 39 -42.85 -45.40 -20.74
CA LEU A 39 -43.29 -46.04 -19.48
C LEU A 39 -43.24 -45.10 -18.26
N GLY A 40 -42.29 -44.18 -18.23
CA GLY A 40 -42.14 -43.17 -17.17
C GLY A 40 -43.13 -42.02 -17.27
N GLY A 41 -43.61 -41.71 -18.48
CA GLY A 41 -44.62 -40.66 -18.72
C GLY A 41 -45.97 -40.96 -18.08
N ASP A 42 -46.38 -42.23 -18.07
CA ASP A 42 -47.59 -42.69 -17.38
C ASP A 42 -47.42 -42.87 -15.86
N ALA A 43 -46.18 -42.87 -15.36
CA ALA A 43 -45.83 -42.98 -13.95
C ALA A 43 -45.56 -41.61 -13.28
N LEU A 44 -45.72 -40.51 -14.00
CA LEU A 44 -45.71 -39.17 -13.41
C LEU A 44 -47.01 -38.94 -12.64
N ASP A 45 -47.01 -39.34 -11.38
CA ASP A 45 -48.11 -39.12 -10.45
C ASP A 45 -48.46 -37.61 -10.34
N ASP A 46 -49.74 -37.30 -10.08
CA ASP A 46 -50.22 -35.92 -9.89
C ASP A 46 -49.41 -35.14 -8.82
N GLU A 47 -48.89 -35.84 -7.81
CA GLU A 47 -48.00 -35.28 -6.77
C GLU A 47 -46.67 -34.78 -7.35
N MET A 48 -46.07 -35.55 -8.27
CA MET A 48 -44.82 -35.17 -8.94
C MET A 48 -45.05 -33.99 -9.90
N VAL A 49 -46.19 -33.98 -10.60
CA VAL A 49 -46.60 -32.84 -11.45
C VAL A 49 -46.80 -31.57 -10.61
N ALA A 50 -47.46 -31.68 -9.46
CA ALA A 50 -47.67 -30.56 -8.54
C ALA A 50 -46.35 -30.05 -7.93
N SER A 51 -45.44 -30.95 -7.55
CA SER A 51 -44.10 -30.60 -7.06
C SER A 51 -43.26 -29.90 -8.13
N LEU A 52 -43.33 -30.38 -9.39
CA LEU A 52 -42.63 -29.76 -10.50
C LEU A 52 -43.22 -28.38 -10.82
N ALA A 53 -44.54 -28.24 -10.82
CA ALA A 53 -45.22 -26.96 -10.98
C ALA A 53 -44.86 -25.98 -9.86
N GLY A 54 -44.82 -26.42 -8.60
CA GLY A 54 -44.38 -25.61 -7.47
C GLY A 54 -42.92 -25.15 -7.62
N THR A 55 -42.03 -26.06 -8.04
CA THR A 55 -40.62 -25.73 -8.31
C THR A 55 -40.49 -24.74 -9.47
N ALA A 56 -41.29 -24.91 -10.52
CA ALA A 56 -41.33 -24.00 -11.66
C ALA A 56 -41.86 -22.62 -11.26
N THR A 57 -42.86 -22.54 -10.38
CA THR A 57 -43.35 -21.27 -9.83
C THR A 57 -42.29 -20.60 -8.96
N THR A 58 -41.63 -21.32 -8.04
CA THR A 58 -40.53 -20.76 -7.25
C THR A 58 -39.36 -20.30 -8.12
N LEU A 59 -39.03 -21.05 -9.18
CA LEU A 59 -38.00 -20.65 -10.13
C LEU A 59 -38.42 -19.43 -10.95
N ALA A 60 -39.70 -19.33 -11.34
CA ALA A 60 -40.23 -18.16 -12.04
C ALA A 60 -40.25 -16.92 -11.15
N GLU A 61 -40.66 -17.05 -9.88
CA GLU A 61 -40.60 -15.96 -8.90
C GLU A 61 -39.16 -15.53 -8.59
N ALA A 62 -38.23 -16.49 -8.44
CA ALA A 62 -36.81 -16.19 -8.28
C ALA A 62 -36.22 -15.54 -9.54
N GLY A 63 -36.63 -15.99 -10.72
CA GLY A 63 -36.27 -15.42 -12.00
C GLY A 63 -36.73 -13.98 -12.15
N ASP A 64 -37.97 -13.67 -11.75
CA ASP A 64 -38.53 -12.30 -11.78
C ASP A 64 -37.81 -11.39 -10.76
N GLY A 65 -37.49 -11.92 -9.57
CA GLY A 65 -36.69 -11.22 -8.57
C GLY A 65 -35.23 -10.97 -8.97
N LEU A 66 -34.66 -11.78 -9.86
CA LEU A 66 -33.30 -11.61 -10.41
C LEU A 66 -33.29 -10.83 -11.73
N ALA A 67 -34.38 -10.82 -12.50
CA ALA A 67 -34.49 -10.14 -13.78
C ALA A 67 -34.93 -8.67 -13.66
N THR A 68 -34.77 -8.06 -12.49
CA THR A 68 -35.05 -6.63 -12.34
C THR A 68 -34.03 -5.80 -13.13
N ASP A 69 -34.46 -4.63 -13.62
CA ASP A 69 -33.58 -3.69 -14.35
C ASP A 69 -32.32 -3.33 -13.54
N GLU A 70 -32.43 -3.29 -12.21
CA GLU A 70 -31.32 -3.01 -11.30
C GLU A 70 -30.28 -4.13 -11.32
N THR A 71 -30.73 -5.39 -11.24
CA THR A 71 -29.86 -6.56 -11.27
C THR A 71 -29.21 -6.74 -12.64
N VAL A 72 -29.94 -6.48 -13.72
CA VAL A 72 -29.42 -6.53 -15.10
C VAL A 72 -28.31 -5.49 -15.28
N ARG A 73 -28.54 -4.26 -14.82
CA ARG A 73 -27.53 -3.19 -14.90
C ARG A 73 -26.31 -3.47 -14.03
N LEU A 74 -26.51 -4.02 -12.83
CA LEU A 74 -25.41 -4.48 -11.98
C LEU A 74 -24.63 -5.61 -12.65
N ALA A 75 -25.31 -6.57 -13.27
CA ALA A 75 -24.68 -7.67 -13.99
C ALA A 75 -23.89 -7.19 -15.21
N ASP A 76 -24.39 -6.19 -15.95
CA ASP A 76 -23.64 -5.51 -17.01
C ASP A 76 -22.38 -4.86 -16.44
N THR A 77 -22.49 -4.06 -15.38
CA THR A 77 -21.33 -3.39 -14.77
C THR A 77 -20.31 -4.41 -14.23
N VAL A 78 -20.76 -5.47 -13.56
CA VAL A 78 -19.87 -6.53 -13.06
C VAL A 78 -19.24 -7.31 -14.21
N GLY A 79 -20.00 -7.59 -15.28
CA GLY A 79 -19.53 -8.29 -16.47
C GLY A 79 -18.50 -7.48 -17.26
N GLU A 80 -18.75 -6.18 -17.46
CA GLU A 80 -17.84 -5.24 -18.10
C GLU A 80 -16.51 -5.10 -17.34
N ASN A 81 -16.52 -5.27 -16.02
CA ASN A 81 -15.34 -5.18 -15.16
C ASN A 81 -14.87 -6.57 -14.66
N ALA A 82 -15.34 -7.67 -15.26
CA ALA A 82 -15.13 -9.01 -14.70
C ALA A 82 -13.64 -9.41 -14.65
N ASP A 83 -12.89 -9.08 -15.70
CA ASP A 83 -11.45 -9.37 -15.78
C ASP A 83 -10.67 -8.56 -14.73
N ASP A 84 -10.92 -7.25 -14.63
CA ASP A 84 -10.27 -6.37 -13.64
C ASP A 84 -10.60 -6.80 -12.20
N LEU A 85 -11.84 -7.21 -11.95
CA LEU A 85 -12.28 -7.69 -10.64
C LEU A 85 -11.60 -9.02 -10.28
N ASN A 86 -11.45 -9.92 -11.26
CA ASN A 86 -10.74 -11.19 -11.08
C ASN A 86 -9.25 -10.94 -10.75
N ASP A 87 -8.59 -10.04 -11.47
CA ASP A 87 -7.19 -9.68 -11.22
C ASP A 87 -6.99 -9.04 -9.83
N ALA A 88 -7.93 -8.19 -9.42
CA ALA A 88 -7.94 -7.61 -8.08
C ALA A 88 -8.12 -8.68 -7.00
N LEU A 89 -9.03 -9.63 -7.19
CA LEU A 89 -9.25 -10.75 -6.27
C LEU A 89 -8.05 -11.69 -6.21
N GLU A 90 -7.40 -11.99 -7.34
CA GLU A 90 -6.15 -12.76 -7.36
C GLU A 90 -5.04 -12.05 -6.59
N SER A 91 -4.92 -10.74 -6.76
CA SER A 91 -3.96 -9.92 -6.03
C SER A 91 -4.24 -9.94 -4.52
N LEU A 92 -5.51 -9.81 -4.11
CA LEU A 92 -5.91 -9.91 -2.71
C LEU A 92 -5.65 -11.31 -2.13
N LEU A 93 -5.93 -12.37 -2.90
CA LEU A 93 -5.65 -13.75 -2.51
C LEU A 93 -4.15 -13.99 -2.38
N ALA A 94 -3.34 -13.43 -3.28
CA ALA A 94 -1.88 -13.50 -3.19
C ALA A 94 -1.37 -12.82 -1.91
N LEU A 95 -1.87 -11.62 -1.60
CA LEU A 95 -1.55 -10.87 -0.37
C LEU A 95 -2.00 -11.59 0.90
N GLN A 96 -3.17 -12.23 0.88
CA GLN A 96 -3.67 -13.04 1.99
C GLN A 96 -2.79 -14.28 2.20
N ARG A 97 -2.40 -14.95 1.10
CA ARG A 97 -1.63 -16.19 1.13
C ARG A 97 -0.17 -15.97 1.51
N SER A 98 0.39 -14.82 1.16
CA SER A 98 1.73 -14.42 1.61
C SER A 98 1.76 -13.93 3.06
N GLY A 99 0.60 -13.68 3.68
CA GLY A 99 0.49 -13.08 5.00
C GLY A 99 0.59 -11.55 5.01
N THR A 100 0.89 -10.93 3.86
CA THR A 100 1.07 -9.48 3.73
C THR A 100 -0.19 -8.69 4.11
N LEU A 101 -1.38 -9.23 3.85
CA LEU A 101 -2.62 -8.59 4.28
C LEU A 101 -2.71 -8.47 5.81
N ALA A 102 -2.25 -9.51 6.54
CA ALA A 102 -2.22 -9.49 8.00
C ALA A 102 -1.16 -8.52 8.53
N ASP A 103 0.00 -8.44 7.86
CA ASP A 103 1.04 -7.48 8.20
C ASP A 103 0.56 -6.03 7.98
N LEU A 104 -0.18 -5.76 6.89
CA LEU A 104 -0.76 -4.43 6.63
C LEU A 104 -1.76 -4.02 7.71
N VAL A 105 -2.61 -4.95 8.16
CA VAL A 105 -3.53 -4.69 9.29
C VAL A 105 -2.74 -4.44 10.57
N ALA A 106 -1.71 -5.24 10.86
CA ALA A 106 -0.87 -5.03 12.04
C ALA A 106 -0.14 -3.67 12.01
N VAL A 107 0.33 -3.23 10.85
CA VAL A 107 0.91 -1.89 10.67
C VAL A 107 -0.14 -0.81 10.87
N ALA A 108 -1.35 -0.97 10.32
CA ALA A 108 -2.44 -0.03 10.53
C ALA A 108 -2.81 0.11 12.01
N ASP A 109 -2.83 -1.00 12.76
CA ASP A 109 -3.06 -1.01 14.20
C ASP A 109 -1.93 -0.29 14.96
N VAL A 110 -0.67 -0.53 14.60
CA VAL A 110 0.48 0.18 15.21
C VAL A 110 0.43 1.68 14.89
N VAL A 111 0.04 2.06 13.68
CA VAL A 111 -0.14 3.47 13.31
C VAL A 111 -1.30 4.09 14.08
N ALA A 112 -2.42 3.37 14.24
CA ALA A 112 -3.55 3.83 15.04
C ALA A 112 -3.16 3.99 16.52
N LEU A 113 -2.45 3.03 17.10
CA LEU A 113 -1.89 3.11 18.45
C LEU A 113 -0.87 4.25 18.59
N GLY A 114 -0.05 4.48 17.57
CA GLY A 114 0.90 5.59 17.53
C GLY A 114 0.19 6.94 17.42
N ALA A 115 -0.89 7.03 16.67
CA ALA A 115 -1.73 8.22 16.54
C ALA A 115 -2.52 8.49 17.82
N ASP A 116 -3.05 7.46 18.48
CA ASP A 116 -3.70 7.56 19.79
C ASP A 116 -2.70 7.93 20.88
N ALA A 117 -1.46 7.43 20.81
CA ALA A 117 -0.38 7.80 21.73
C ALA A 117 0.23 9.18 21.43
N MET A 118 -0.07 9.79 20.28
CA MET A 118 0.14 11.22 20.04
C MET A 118 -0.95 12.01 20.77
N ASP A 119 -1.01 11.83 22.09
CA ASP A 119 -1.88 12.58 22.98
C ASP A 119 -1.53 14.08 22.93
N ASP A 120 -2.46 14.92 23.39
CA ASP A 120 -2.27 16.37 23.55
C ASP A 120 -0.99 16.71 24.36
N GLU A 121 -0.54 15.81 25.24
CA GLU A 121 0.70 15.94 26.00
C GLU A 121 1.95 15.87 25.12
N MET A 122 1.99 14.97 24.14
CA MET A 122 3.07 14.89 23.16
C MET A 122 3.07 16.11 22.23
N VAL A 123 1.88 16.56 21.81
CA VAL A 123 1.72 17.79 21.02
C VAL A 123 2.22 19.01 21.82
N SER A 124 1.88 19.10 23.11
CA SER A 124 2.34 20.15 24.00
C SER A 124 3.86 20.10 24.22
N SER A 125 4.42 18.91 24.43
CA SER A 125 5.88 18.72 24.54
C SER A 125 6.61 19.11 23.26
N LEU A 126 6.05 18.79 22.09
CA LEU A 126 6.62 19.12 20.79
C LEU A 126 6.47 20.62 20.49
N ALA A 127 5.36 21.23 20.88
CA ALA A 127 5.17 22.68 20.83
C ALA A 127 6.12 23.42 21.79
N ALA A 128 6.33 22.90 23.01
CA ALA A 128 7.28 23.44 23.97
C ALA A 128 8.72 23.32 23.45
N THR A 129 9.07 22.16 22.88
CA THR A 129 10.38 21.97 22.24
C THR A 129 10.54 22.90 21.03
N GLY A 130 9.51 23.03 20.19
CA GLY A 130 9.49 23.96 19.06
C GLY A 130 9.60 25.41 19.48
N SER A 131 8.97 25.80 20.59
CA SER A 131 9.10 27.13 21.19
C SER A 131 10.52 27.36 21.68
N SER A 132 11.09 26.41 22.43
CA SER A 132 12.49 26.52 22.92
C SER A 132 13.50 26.59 21.78
N LEU A 133 13.28 25.84 20.70
CA LEU A 133 14.12 25.89 19.51
C LEU A 133 13.92 27.20 18.74
N GLY A 134 12.70 27.71 18.69
CA GLY A 134 12.38 29.01 18.08
C GLY A 134 13.05 30.16 18.81
N GLU A 135 13.08 30.12 20.14
CA GLU A 135 13.73 31.13 20.98
C GLU A 135 15.26 31.11 20.81
N VAL A 136 15.87 29.91 20.77
CA VAL A 136 17.29 29.77 20.43
C VAL A 136 17.60 30.25 19.02
N ALA A 137 16.72 29.99 18.05
CA ALA A 137 16.89 30.44 16.67
C ALA A 137 16.77 31.97 16.54
N ASP A 138 15.88 32.60 17.32
CA ASP A 138 15.71 34.05 17.35
C ASP A 138 16.95 34.74 17.96
N GLU A 139 17.44 34.23 19.10
CA GLU A 139 18.68 34.70 19.74
C GLU A 139 19.89 34.51 18.83
N ALA A 140 19.99 33.38 18.12
CA ALA A 140 21.05 33.13 17.15
C ALA A 140 20.95 34.02 15.90
N SER A 141 19.76 34.56 15.60
CA SER A 141 19.49 35.47 14.49
C SER A 141 19.66 36.94 14.87
N ASP A 142 19.83 37.25 16.15
CA ASP A 142 20.04 38.61 16.63
C ASP A 142 21.23 39.27 15.89
N PRO A 143 21.05 40.49 15.34
CA PRO A 143 22.08 41.14 14.54
C PRO A 143 23.41 41.35 15.25
N ASP A 144 23.42 41.53 16.57
CA ASP A 144 24.62 41.72 17.37
C ASP A 144 25.29 40.38 17.70
N THR A 145 24.51 39.34 18.01
CA THR A 145 25.01 37.94 18.16
C THR A 145 25.65 37.44 16.87
N VAL A 146 24.98 37.61 15.72
CA VAL A 146 25.50 37.24 14.40
C VAL A 146 26.79 38.01 14.08
N ARG A 147 26.87 39.30 14.42
CA ARG A 147 28.07 40.12 14.19
C ARG A 147 29.24 39.67 15.05
N GLY A 148 28.99 39.35 16.32
CA GLY A 148 29.98 38.79 17.24
C GLY A 148 30.54 37.45 16.74
N MET A 149 29.66 36.52 16.37
CA MET A 149 30.05 35.21 15.85
C MET A 149 30.85 35.31 14.54
N ARG A 150 30.43 36.17 13.60
CA ARG A 150 31.18 36.42 12.35
C ARG A 150 32.57 36.99 12.61
N THR A 151 32.71 37.85 13.62
CA THR A 151 34.00 38.42 14.00
C THR A 151 34.93 37.34 14.53
N LEU A 152 34.43 36.47 15.41
CA LEU A 152 35.19 35.34 15.96
C LEU A 152 35.60 34.33 14.88
N LEU A 153 34.67 33.93 14.02
CA LEU A 153 34.94 32.99 12.93
C LEU A 153 35.96 33.54 11.93
N ARG A 154 35.88 34.84 11.61
CA ARG A 154 36.85 35.51 10.74
C ARG A 154 38.23 35.57 11.40
N ALA A 155 38.29 35.95 12.68
CA ALA A 155 39.54 35.97 13.44
C ALA A 155 40.18 34.57 13.53
N MET A 156 39.36 33.53 13.75
CA MET A 156 39.81 32.13 13.73
C MET A 156 40.30 31.70 12.35
N GLY A 157 39.60 32.08 11.28
CA GLY A 157 40.03 31.82 9.91
C GLY A 157 41.39 32.44 9.59
N HIS A 158 41.61 33.69 10.01
CA HIS A 158 42.92 34.36 9.86
C HIS A 158 44.00 33.76 10.76
N ALA A 159 43.65 33.20 11.91
CA ALA A 159 44.59 32.57 12.84
C ALA A 159 44.94 31.11 12.45
N GLY A 160 44.09 30.45 11.66
CA GLY A 160 44.32 29.10 11.13
C GLY A 160 44.87 29.07 9.71
N ASP A 161 45.13 30.23 9.11
CA ASP A 161 45.65 30.35 7.75
C ASP A 161 47.08 29.80 7.67
N SER A 162 47.28 28.79 6.82
CA SER A 162 48.54 28.06 6.69
C SER A 162 49.62 28.87 5.96
N ASP A 163 49.24 29.94 5.28
CA ASP A 163 50.16 30.86 4.62
C ASP A 163 50.75 31.89 5.61
N VAL A 164 50.26 31.94 6.85
CA VAL A 164 50.79 32.81 7.91
C VAL A 164 51.93 32.09 8.64
N ASP A 165 53.15 32.63 8.50
CA ASP A 165 54.33 32.09 9.19
C ASP A 165 54.37 32.55 10.66
N TYR A 166 53.95 31.67 11.58
CA TYR A 166 53.98 31.93 13.01
C TYR A 166 55.39 31.70 13.58
N ALA A 167 56.16 32.78 13.71
CA ALA A 167 57.46 32.71 14.38
C ALA A 167 57.29 32.31 15.86
N PRO A 168 58.14 31.39 16.39
CA PRO A 168 58.12 31.03 17.80
C PRO A 168 58.31 32.26 18.70
N VAL A 169 57.30 32.56 19.52
CA VAL A 169 57.35 33.68 20.48
C VAL A 169 58.11 33.27 21.74
N GLY A 170 59.29 33.86 21.94
CA GLY A 170 60.02 33.75 23.21
C GLY A 170 59.38 34.58 24.33
N ALA A 171 59.84 34.41 25.58
CA ALA A 171 59.28 35.07 26.76
C ALA A 171 59.19 36.61 26.65
N VAL A 172 60.19 37.25 26.03
CA VAL A 172 60.18 38.71 25.77
C VAL A 172 59.18 39.08 24.68
N GLY A 173 59.05 38.23 23.65
CA GLY A 173 58.06 38.40 22.59
C GLY A 173 56.63 38.33 23.12
N LEU A 174 56.36 37.41 24.04
CA LEU A 174 55.08 37.29 24.73
C LEU A 174 54.75 38.55 25.55
N LEU A 175 55.70 39.05 26.34
CA LEU A 175 55.52 40.29 27.10
C LEU A 175 55.28 41.51 26.20
N ARG A 176 55.94 41.56 25.05
CA ARG A 176 55.74 42.62 24.06
C ARG A 176 54.36 42.51 23.41
N ALA A 177 53.92 41.30 23.07
CA ALA A 177 52.59 41.02 22.52
C ALA A 177 51.47 41.41 23.49
N LEU A 178 51.62 41.12 24.79
CA LEU A 178 50.68 41.57 25.82
C LEU A 178 50.55 43.10 25.92
N ARG A 179 51.57 43.84 25.47
CA ARG A 179 51.55 45.31 25.45
C ARG A 179 50.96 45.89 24.16
N ASP A 180 50.77 45.06 23.14
CA ASP A 180 50.23 45.44 21.85
C ASP A 180 48.76 45.92 21.98
N PRO A 181 48.39 47.04 21.34
CA PRO A 181 47.02 47.53 21.40
C PRO A 181 46.01 46.52 20.84
N GLU A 182 46.30 45.79 19.77
CA GLU A 182 45.36 44.84 19.15
C GLU A 182 45.07 43.66 20.08
N VAL A 183 46.13 43.12 20.70
CA VAL A 183 46.04 42.05 21.71
C VAL A 183 45.21 42.51 22.91
N LYS A 184 45.38 43.75 23.37
CA LYS A 184 44.57 44.30 24.48
C LYS A 184 43.09 44.40 24.14
N HIS A 185 42.72 44.77 22.92
CA HIS A 185 41.31 44.82 22.49
C HIS A 185 40.71 43.41 22.46
N GLY A 186 41.44 42.41 21.95
CA GLY A 186 41.01 41.01 22.00
C GLY A 186 40.81 40.51 23.44
N MET A 187 41.75 40.82 24.34
CA MET A 187 41.64 40.48 25.76
C MET A 187 40.46 41.17 26.44
N ALA A 188 40.18 42.43 26.11
CA ALA A 188 39.01 43.14 26.63
C ALA A 188 37.69 42.48 26.19
N PHE A 189 37.62 42.00 24.94
CA PHE A 189 36.48 41.22 24.46
C PHE A 189 36.30 39.92 25.25
N LEU A 190 37.37 39.16 25.48
CA LEU A 190 37.33 37.91 26.26
C LEU A 190 36.85 38.13 27.70
N VAL A 191 37.32 39.21 28.34
CA VAL A 191 36.86 39.61 29.67
C VAL A 191 35.39 40.02 29.65
N GLY A 192 34.96 40.75 28.61
CA GLY A 192 33.55 41.10 28.41
C GLY A 192 32.64 39.88 28.27
N LEU A 193 33.07 38.90 27.46
CA LEU A 193 32.37 37.62 27.28
C LEU A 193 32.28 36.83 28.59
N ALA A 194 33.40 36.66 29.31
CA ALA A 194 33.43 35.99 30.61
C ALA A 194 32.50 36.67 31.62
N ARG A 195 32.45 38.01 31.63
CA ARG A 195 31.54 38.78 32.47
C ARG A 195 30.08 38.66 32.04
N GLY A 196 29.80 38.43 30.76
CA GLY A 196 28.46 38.13 30.24
C GLY A 196 27.99 36.77 30.76
N ILE A 197 28.80 35.74 30.55
CA ILE A 197 28.51 34.37 31.02
C ILE A 197 28.25 34.32 32.52
N GLY A 198 29.07 35.00 33.33
CA GLY A 198 28.87 35.04 34.77
C GLY A 198 27.53 35.68 35.18
N ARG A 199 27.04 36.68 34.44
CA ARG A 199 25.76 37.33 34.73
C ARG A 199 24.57 36.41 34.42
N GLU A 200 24.59 35.74 33.27
CA GLU A 200 23.52 34.79 32.88
C GLU A 200 23.43 33.60 33.84
N ILE A 201 24.58 33.06 34.28
CA ILE A 201 24.61 31.96 35.25
C ILE A 201 24.05 32.39 36.61
N ASP A 202 24.39 33.60 37.08
CA ASP A 202 23.88 34.14 38.35
C ASP A 202 22.38 34.47 38.29
N GLU A 203 21.84 34.85 37.12
CA GLU A 203 20.42 35.15 36.92
C GLU A 203 19.53 33.90 36.85
N THR A 204 20.11 32.74 36.50
CA THR A 204 19.39 31.46 36.38
C THR A 204 19.50 30.58 37.64
N ALA A 205 20.28 31.00 38.65
CA ALA A 205 20.54 30.28 39.91
C ALA A 205 19.63 30.74 41.06
#